data_AF-A0A519CMI7-F1
#
_entry.id   AF-A0A519CMI7-F1
#
_cell.length_a   1.000
_cell.length_b   1.000
_cell.length_c   1.000
_cell.angle_alpha   90.00
_cell.angle_beta   90.00
_cell.angle_gamma   90.00
#
_symmetry.space_group_name_H-M   'P 1'
#
loop_
_entity.id
_entity.type
_entity.pdbx_description
1 polymer ?
#
loop_
_entity_poly.entity_id
_entity_poly.type
_entity_poly.pdbx_seq_one_letter_code
_entity_poly.pdbx_strand_id
1 'polypeptide(L)'
;MSEIDSKVIVITGCSSGIGLETAITCAKNNMFVFACVRNPYKIFELKKRIEDEKLTEIKIIEMDVSKDISIKNGIHQILNFTNHIDILFNNAGRMILGSLEDLSDNELSGQLDTDLRGVIILTKNILPIMRKNNSGLIINMSSVAGRIGFPLSSAYCISKFGIEGLSQALRRELMPKNINVCLIEAGVVDTKFFVNTPDAIASKHSAYSEETKVMRKVLNNLMKNIKEKESLGSKSSDVSEKVLEIIKENGKEFRYSIGNDAEAMIAALESCNDDQSKMDVAINNIMKEWM
;
A
#
# COMPACT_ATOMS: atom_id res chain seq x y z
N MET A 1 -28.74 -9.91 5.49
CA MET A 1 -27.26 -9.93 5.50
C MET A 1 -26.79 -9.54 4.13
N SER A 2 -25.82 -8.63 4.05
CA SER A 2 -25.22 -8.20 2.80
C SER A 2 -24.30 -9.31 2.24
N GLU A 3 -24.00 -9.30 0.95
CA GLU A 3 -23.12 -10.29 0.29
C GLU A 3 -21.66 -10.25 0.81
N ILE A 4 -21.30 -9.23 1.60
CA ILE A 4 -19.99 -9.10 2.24
C ILE A 4 -19.97 -9.49 3.72
N ASP A 5 -21.14 -9.70 4.33
CA ASP A 5 -21.22 -10.14 5.73
C ASP A 5 -20.48 -11.49 5.85
N SER A 6 -19.64 -11.63 6.88
CA SER A 6 -18.87 -12.85 7.17
C SER A 6 -17.72 -13.17 6.20
N LYS A 7 -17.37 -12.30 5.23
CA LYS A 7 -16.13 -12.49 4.45
C LYS A 7 -14.89 -12.39 5.33
N VAL A 8 -13.88 -13.21 5.02
CA VAL A 8 -12.57 -13.21 5.68
C VAL A 8 -11.58 -12.38 4.87
N ILE A 9 -11.00 -11.36 5.51
CA ILE A 9 -9.97 -10.51 4.91
C ILE A 9 -8.65 -10.58 5.69
N VAL A 10 -7.54 -10.72 4.95
CA VAL A 10 -6.18 -10.57 5.48
C VAL A 10 -5.64 -9.22 5.01
N ILE A 11 -5.24 -8.35 5.96
CA ILE A 11 -4.71 -7.01 5.66
C ILE A 11 -3.31 -6.90 6.24
N THR A 12 -2.33 -6.50 5.44
CA THR A 12 -0.96 -6.25 5.92
C THR A 12 -0.73 -4.80 6.28
N GLY A 13 0.13 -4.54 7.28
CA GLY A 13 0.50 -3.17 7.67
C GLY A 13 -0.57 -2.46 8.52
N CYS A 14 -1.27 -3.19 9.40
CA CYS A 14 -2.37 -2.65 10.19
C CYS A 14 -1.96 -1.84 11.44
N SER A 15 -0.67 -1.59 11.67
CA SER A 15 -0.23 -0.88 12.89
C SER A 15 -0.65 0.59 12.93
N SER A 16 -0.90 1.20 11.77
CA SER A 16 -1.25 2.62 11.63
C SER A 16 -1.78 2.92 10.22
N GLY A 17 -2.37 4.11 10.02
CA GLY A 17 -2.70 4.63 8.70
C GLY A 17 -3.73 3.78 7.95
N ILE A 18 -3.55 3.63 6.64
CA ILE A 18 -4.51 2.95 5.75
C ILE A 18 -4.86 1.54 6.23
N GLY A 19 -3.86 0.72 6.59
CA GLY A 19 -4.09 -0.66 7.02
C GLY A 19 -4.88 -0.74 8.32
N LEU A 20 -4.68 0.20 9.25
CA LEU A 20 -5.44 0.30 10.49
C LEU A 20 -6.89 0.68 10.19
N GLU A 21 -7.10 1.79 9.48
CA GLU A 21 -8.47 2.26 9.18
C GLU A 21 -9.23 1.23 8.35
N THR A 22 -8.56 0.55 7.41
CA THR A 22 -9.20 -0.54 6.64
C THR A 22 -9.61 -1.71 7.51
N ALA A 23 -8.80 -2.10 8.50
CA ALA A 23 -9.17 -3.14 9.43
C ALA A 23 -10.41 -2.77 10.26
N ILE A 24 -10.47 -1.53 10.76
CA ILE A 24 -11.63 -1.01 11.51
C ILE A 24 -12.87 -0.95 10.62
N THR A 25 -12.74 -0.37 9.42
CA THR A 25 -13.85 -0.25 8.45
C THR A 25 -14.41 -1.61 8.04
N CYS A 26 -13.56 -2.60 7.76
CA CYS A 26 -14.03 -3.94 7.40
C CYS A 26 -14.75 -4.63 8.56
N ALA A 27 -14.21 -4.55 9.78
CA ALA A 27 -14.84 -5.15 10.96
C ALA A 27 -16.20 -4.52 11.29
N LYS A 28 -16.33 -3.19 11.13
CA LYS A 28 -17.62 -2.48 11.24
C LYS A 28 -18.66 -2.95 10.23
N ASN A 29 -18.22 -3.53 9.12
CA ASN A 29 -19.08 -4.08 8.07
C ASN A 29 -19.18 -5.62 8.18
N ASN A 30 -19.07 -6.17 9.41
CA ASN A 30 -19.28 -7.57 9.74
C ASN A 30 -18.34 -8.56 9.02
N MET A 31 -17.18 -8.10 8.56
CA MET A 31 -16.14 -8.98 8.01
C MET A 31 -15.22 -9.47 9.12
N PHE A 32 -14.70 -10.68 8.99
CA PHE A 32 -13.67 -11.20 9.88
C PHE A 32 -12.29 -10.77 9.37
N VAL A 33 -11.58 -9.98 10.17
CA VAL A 33 -10.33 -9.33 9.77
C VAL A 33 -9.13 -9.96 10.46
N PHE A 34 -8.18 -10.48 9.67
CA PHE A 34 -6.83 -10.78 10.14
C PHE A 34 -5.93 -9.56 9.90
N ALA A 35 -5.81 -8.73 10.94
CA ALA A 35 -5.00 -7.51 10.95
C ALA A 35 -3.52 -7.88 11.17
N CYS A 36 -2.76 -7.96 10.08
CA CYS A 36 -1.36 -8.34 10.11
C CYS A 36 -0.46 -7.14 10.43
N VAL A 37 0.39 -7.30 11.45
CA VAL A 37 1.29 -6.27 11.94
C VAL A 37 2.71 -6.81 12.06
N ARG A 38 3.71 -6.01 11.69
CA ARG A 38 5.12 -6.42 11.78
C ARG A 38 5.58 -6.60 13.23
N ASN A 39 5.11 -5.72 14.13
CA ASN A 39 5.50 -5.74 15.53
C ASN A 39 4.24 -5.59 16.41
N PRO A 40 3.77 -6.66 17.08
CA PRO A 40 2.54 -6.64 17.88
C PRO A 40 2.66 -5.84 19.19
N TYR A 41 3.85 -5.32 19.51
CA TYR A 41 4.07 -4.41 20.63
C TYR A 41 3.90 -2.93 20.24
N LYS A 42 3.84 -2.60 18.94
CA LYS A 42 3.72 -1.22 18.43
C LYS A 42 2.37 -0.96 17.75
N ILE A 43 1.29 -1.37 18.42
CA ILE A 43 -0.10 -1.33 17.88
C ILE A 43 -1.09 -0.68 18.85
N PHE A 44 -0.62 0.25 19.68
CA PHE A 44 -1.46 0.94 20.67
C PHE A 44 -2.71 1.57 20.03
N GLU A 45 -2.54 2.25 18.90
CA GLU A 45 -3.63 2.90 18.18
C GLU A 45 -4.68 1.88 17.70
N LEU A 46 -4.25 0.78 17.07
CA LEU A 46 -5.13 -0.29 16.62
C LEU A 46 -5.89 -0.93 17.80
N LYS A 47 -5.18 -1.31 18.87
CA LYS A 47 -5.80 -1.92 20.06
C LYS A 47 -6.84 -0.99 20.69
N LYS A 48 -6.48 0.29 20.87
CA LYS A 48 -7.39 1.29 21.42
C LYS A 48 -8.67 1.42 20.58
N ARG A 49 -8.53 1.51 19.25
CA ARG A 49 -9.70 1.58 18.34
C ARG A 49 -10.56 0.32 18.41
N ILE A 50 -9.96 -0.86 18.47
CA ILE A 50 -10.68 -2.14 18.66
C ILE A 50 -11.50 -2.13 19.96
N GLU A 51 -10.89 -1.69 21.07
CA GLU A 51 -11.52 -1.64 22.40
C GLU A 51 -12.64 -0.58 22.46
N ASP A 52 -12.35 0.66 22.07
CA ASP A 52 -13.28 1.79 22.11
C ASP A 52 -14.53 1.53 21.25
N GLU A 53 -14.35 0.84 20.11
CA GLU A 53 -15.42 0.56 19.15
C GLU A 53 -16.01 -0.85 19.29
N LYS A 54 -15.54 -1.64 20.28
CA LYS A 54 -16.03 -3.00 20.61
C LYS A 54 -16.01 -3.97 19.43
N LEU A 55 -14.94 -3.94 18.63
CA LEU A 55 -14.81 -4.77 17.43
C LEU A 55 -14.32 -6.18 17.79
N THR A 56 -15.22 -7.17 17.75
CA THR A 56 -14.89 -8.57 18.06
C THR A 56 -14.31 -9.34 16.87
N GLU A 57 -14.57 -8.87 15.64
CA GLU A 57 -14.22 -9.55 14.39
C GLU A 57 -12.81 -9.19 13.89
N ILE A 58 -11.91 -8.73 14.77
CA ILE A 58 -10.52 -8.44 14.42
C ILE A 58 -9.59 -9.35 15.20
N LYS A 59 -8.75 -10.08 14.45
CA LYS A 59 -7.64 -10.85 15.00
C LYS A 59 -6.31 -10.26 14.56
N ILE A 60 -5.46 -9.94 15.53
CA ILE A 60 -4.10 -9.48 15.27
C ILE A 60 -3.20 -10.69 14.96
N ILE A 61 -2.45 -10.61 13.86
CA ILE A 61 -1.46 -11.61 13.45
C ILE A 61 -0.09 -10.93 13.34
N GLU A 62 0.93 -11.48 13.98
CA GLU A 62 2.30 -11.04 13.75
C GLU A 62 2.78 -11.55 12.38
N MET A 63 3.08 -10.63 11.48
CA MET A 63 3.57 -10.94 10.14
C MET A 63 4.44 -9.81 9.61
N ASP A 64 5.75 -10.06 9.54
CA ASP A 64 6.71 -9.25 8.80
C ASP A 64 6.78 -9.76 7.35
N VAL A 65 6.20 -9.01 6.42
CA VAL A 65 6.17 -9.37 4.99
C VAL A 65 7.56 -9.41 4.35
N SER A 66 8.58 -8.80 4.95
CA SER A 66 9.97 -8.91 4.48
C SER A 66 10.63 -10.25 4.82
N LYS A 67 9.97 -11.11 5.61
CA LYS A 67 10.53 -12.37 6.11
C LYS A 67 9.63 -13.56 5.77
N ASP A 68 10.13 -14.45 4.90
CA ASP A 68 9.40 -15.63 4.43
C ASP A 68 8.87 -16.52 5.56
N ILE A 69 9.69 -16.72 6.59
CA ILE A 69 9.29 -17.53 7.75
C ILE A 69 8.15 -16.87 8.53
N SER A 70 8.15 -15.54 8.64
CA SER A 70 7.08 -14.79 9.30
C SER A 70 5.78 -14.87 8.50
N ILE A 71 5.85 -14.73 7.17
CA ILE A 71 4.69 -14.95 6.28
C ILE A 71 4.09 -16.35 6.50
N LYS A 72 4.93 -17.40 6.44
CA LYS A 72 4.47 -18.79 6.62
C LYS A 72 3.82 -19.01 7.98
N ASN A 73 4.44 -18.50 9.05
CA ASN A 73 3.91 -18.62 10.40
C ASN A 73 2.58 -17.87 10.55
N GLY A 74 2.48 -16.65 10.01
CA GLY A 74 1.24 -15.87 10.05
C GLY A 74 0.11 -16.54 9.28
N ILE A 75 0.37 -17.09 8.10
CA ILE A 75 -0.62 -17.87 7.33
C ILE A 75 -1.05 -19.12 8.10
N HIS A 76 -0.10 -19.84 8.71
CA HIS A 76 -0.42 -21.01 9.54
C HIS A 76 -1.31 -20.62 10.74
N GLN A 77 -1.04 -19.49 11.39
CA GLN A 77 -1.90 -18.97 12.45
C GLN A 77 -3.31 -18.65 11.93
N ILE A 78 -3.43 -17.97 10.79
CA ILE A 78 -4.72 -17.67 10.16
C ILE A 78 -5.50 -18.96 9.88
N LEU A 79 -4.83 -19.96 9.31
CA LEU A 79 -5.45 -21.24 8.94
C LEU A 79 -5.90 -22.10 10.14
N ASN A 80 -5.42 -21.81 11.35
CA ASN A 80 -5.96 -22.42 12.57
C ASN A 80 -7.32 -21.86 12.98
N PHE A 81 -7.72 -20.71 12.45
CA PHE A 81 -9.02 -20.06 12.74
C PHE A 81 -10.03 -20.24 11.61
N THR A 82 -9.55 -20.32 10.37
CA THR A 82 -10.41 -20.44 9.19
C THR A 82 -9.77 -21.33 8.12
N ASN A 83 -10.57 -21.96 7.28
CA ASN A 83 -10.11 -22.74 6.13
C ASN A 83 -10.17 -21.97 4.80
N HIS A 84 -10.61 -20.70 4.83
CA HIS A 84 -10.77 -19.85 3.65
C HIS A 84 -10.27 -18.42 3.91
N ILE A 85 -9.88 -17.75 2.83
CA ILE A 85 -9.54 -16.34 2.79
C ILE A 85 -10.21 -15.79 1.54
N ASP A 86 -11.16 -14.86 1.70
CA ASP A 86 -11.88 -14.28 0.57
C ASP A 86 -11.11 -13.10 -0.03
N ILE A 87 -10.46 -12.32 0.82
CA ILE A 87 -9.80 -11.08 0.40
C ILE A 87 -8.38 -11.01 0.99
N LEU A 88 -7.42 -10.66 0.14
CA LEU A 88 -6.07 -10.28 0.53
C LEU A 88 -5.84 -8.82 0.16
N PHE A 89 -5.56 -7.98 1.16
CA PHE A 89 -5.12 -6.60 0.95
C PHE A 89 -3.63 -6.46 1.29
N ASN A 90 -2.80 -6.43 0.24
CA ASN A 90 -1.38 -6.15 0.34
C ASN A 90 -1.14 -4.64 0.49
N ASN A 91 -1.18 -4.17 1.73
CA ASN A 91 -1.05 -2.75 2.08
C ASN A 91 0.30 -2.39 2.73
N ALA A 92 0.99 -3.35 3.37
CA ALA A 92 2.28 -3.06 4.00
C ALA A 92 3.28 -2.48 2.99
N GLY A 93 3.90 -1.36 3.36
CA GLY A 93 4.90 -0.68 2.57
C GLY A 93 5.71 0.31 3.40
N ARG A 94 6.84 0.73 2.85
CA ARG A 94 7.74 1.73 3.43
C ARG A 94 8.36 2.56 2.31
N MET A 95 9.08 3.61 2.69
CA MET A 95 9.93 4.34 1.76
C MET A 95 11.28 4.60 2.42
N ILE A 96 12.33 4.65 1.60
CA ILE A 96 13.63 5.23 1.91
C ILE A 96 13.84 6.41 0.94
N LEU A 97 14.25 7.57 1.45
CA LEU A 97 14.57 8.73 0.63
C LEU A 97 16.08 8.75 0.33
N GLY A 98 16.46 8.72 -0.93
CA GLY A 98 17.87 8.79 -1.34
C GLY A 98 18.04 8.56 -2.83
N SER A 99 19.13 9.08 -3.39
CA SER A 99 19.54 8.75 -4.76
C SER A 99 19.87 7.26 -4.87
N LEU A 100 19.89 6.71 -6.09
CA LEU A 100 20.31 5.33 -6.28
C LEU A 100 21.77 5.10 -5.83
N GLU A 101 22.65 6.08 -6.03
CA GLU A 101 24.05 6.01 -5.59
C GLU A 101 24.22 6.03 -4.07
N ASP A 102 23.28 6.65 -3.33
CA ASP A 102 23.33 6.74 -1.87
C ASP A 102 22.80 5.50 -1.16
N LEU A 103 22.01 4.68 -1.85
CA LEU A 103 21.40 3.51 -1.25
C LEU A 103 22.44 2.40 -1.10
N SER A 104 22.65 1.95 0.14
CA SER A 104 23.33 0.69 0.36
C SER A 104 22.48 -0.49 -0.16
N ASP A 105 23.14 -1.61 -0.47
CA ASP A 105 22.45 -2.86 -0.87
C ASP A 105 21.40 -3.28 0.16
N ASN A 106 21.65 -3.05 1.45
CA ASN A 106 20.72 -3.37 2.52
C ASN A 106 19.50 -2.43 2.56
N GLU A 107 19.67 -1.14 2.28
CA GLU A 107 18.56 -0.18 2.21
C GLU A 107 17.70 -0.45 0.98
N LEU A 108 18.32 -0.69 -0.18
CA LEU A 108 17.65 -1.10 -1.41
C LEU A 108 16.89 -2.41 -1.22
N SER A 109 17.55 -3.44 -0.70
CA SER A 109 16.92 -4.74 -0.43
C SER A 109 15.79 -4.60 0.58
N GLY A 110 15.96 -3.82 1.65
CA GLY A 110 14.91 -3.62 2.65
C GLY A 110 13.63 -2.97 2.10
N GLN A 111 13.78 -2.06 1.13
CA GLN A 111 12.66 -1.48 0.38
C GLN A 111 11.96 -2.55 -0.48
N LEU A 112 12.72 -3.25 -1.32
CA LEU A 112 12.17 -4.26 -2.24
C LEU A 112 11.58 -5.47 -1.50
N ASP A 113 12.21 -5.89 -0.41
CA ASP A 113 11.77 -7.02 0.41
C ASP A 113 10.39 -6.78 1.02
N THR A 114 10.11 -5.55 1.45
CA THR A 114 8.83 -5.17 2.06
C THR A 114 7.77 -4.94 0.98
N ASP A 115 8.07 -4.05 0.03
CA ASP A 115 7.05 -3.45 -0.85
C ASP A 115 6.79 -4.27 -2.12
N LEU A 116 7.68 -5.18 -2.49
CA LEU A 116 7.55 -6.01 -3.70
C LEU A 116 7.64 -7.51 -3.40
N ARG A 117 8.79 -7.97 -2.90
CA ARG A 117 9.02 -9.40 -2.65
C ARG A 117 8.04 -9.94 -1.62
N GLY A 118 7.76 -9.19 -0.56
CA GLY A 118 6.77 -9.56 0.46
C GLY A 118 5.38 -9.79 -0.13
N VAL A 119 4.94 -8.89 -1.03
CA VAL A 119 3.66 -9.03 -1.76
C VAL A 119 3.65 -10.28 -2.63
N ILE A 120 4.74 -10.55 -3.36
CA ILE A 120 4.89 -11.75 -4.19
C ILE A 120 4.78 -13.01 -3.34
N ILE A 121 5.56 -13.10 -2.26
CA ILE A 121 5.63 -14.29 -1.42
C ILE A 121 4.31 -14.51 -0.67
N LEU A 122 3.71 -13.49 -0.08
CA LEU A 122 2.43 -13.61 0.61
C LEU A 122 1.32 -14.05 -0.35
N THR A 123 1.18 -13.35 -1.47
CA THR A 123 0.20 -13.70 -2.52
C THR A 123 0.38 -15.14 -2.98
N LYS A 124 1.62 -15.55 -3.31
CA LYS A 124 1.94 -16.92 -3.73
C LYS A 124 1.50 -17.98 -2.72
N ASN A 125 1.61 -17.71 -1.41
CA ASN A 125 1.20 -18.66 -0.38
C ASN A 125 -0.33 -18.65 -0.12
N ILE A 126 -1.03 -17.54 -0.40
CA ILE A 126 -2.49 -17.44 -0.25
C ILE A 126 -3.25 -17.98 -1.47
N LEU A 127 -2.68 -17.88 -2.68
CA LEU A 127 -3.33 -18.33 -3.92
C LEU A 127 -3.86 -19.77 -3.90
N PRO A 128 -3.15 -20.78 -3.34
CA PRO A 128 -3.70 -22.13 -3.24
C PRO A 128 -4.99 -22.21 -2.41
N ILE A 129 -5.14 -21.35 -1.40
CA ILE A 129 -6.31 -21.27 -0.52
C ILE A 129 -7.49 -20.70 -1.30
N MET A 130 -7.32 -19.52 -1.92
CA MET A 130 -8.34 -18.90 -2.77
C MET A 130 -8.75 -19.81 -3.94
N ARG A 131 -7.77 -20.42 -4.61
CA ARG A 131 -8.03 -21.33 -5.73
C ARG A 131 -8.84 -22.55 -5.31
N LYS A 132 -8.60 -23.10 -4.12
CA LYS A 132 -9.38 -24.24 -3.59
C LYS A 132 -10.86 -23.86 -3.40
N ASN A 133 -11.13 -22.61 -3.05
CA ASN A 133 -12.49 -22.10 -2.86
C ASN A 133 -13.11 -21.57 -4.17
N ASN A 134 -12.35 -21.54 -5.26
CA ASN A 134 -12.77 -21.02 -6.56
C ASN A 134 -13.33 -19.58 -6.47
N SER A 135 -12.76 -18.78 -5.57
CA SER A 135 -13.10 -17.38 -5.34
C SER A 135 -11.93 -16.67 -4.67
N GLY A 136 -11.83 -15.36 -4.88
CA GLY A 136 -10.91 -14.52 -4.14
C GLY A 136 -10.80 -13.12 -4.73
N LEU A 137 -10.37 -12.17 -3.89
CA LEU A 137 -10.05 -10.81 -4.30
C LEU A 137 -8.69 -10.43 -3.74
N ILE A 138 -7.77 -10.03 -4.61
CA ILE A 138 -6.47 -9.50 -4.24
C ILE A 138 -6.46 -8.00 -4.55
N ILE A 139 -6.27 -7.20 -3.51
CA ILE A 139 -6.11 -5.75 -3.60
C ILE A 139 -4.65 -5.45 -3.31
N ASN A 140 -3.95 -4.79 -4.24
CA ASN A 140 -2.58 -4.38 -4.05
C ASN A 140 -2.50 -2.85 -3.89
N MET A 141 -1.85 -2.39 -2.82
CA MET A 141 -1.57 -0.97 -2.62
C MET A 141 -0.40 -0.52 -3.50
N SER A 142 -0.74 0.11 -4.62
CA SER A 142 0.20 0.80 -5.50
C SER A 142 0.39 2.25 -5.04
N SER A 143 0.79 3.10 -5.96
CA SER A 143 0.92 4.55 -5.79
C SER A 143 1.00 5.18 -7.17
N VAL A 144 0.83 6.50 -7.27
CA VAL A 144 1.28 7.25 -8.46
C VAL A 144 2.74 6.92 -8.80
N ALA A 145 3.57 6.65 -7.79
CA ALA A 145 4.97 6.22 -7.96
C ALA A 145 5.13 4.84 -8.65
N GLY A 146 4.05 4.08 -8.86
CA GLY A 146 4.02 2.87 -9.68
C GLY A 146 3.80 3.14 -11.16
N ARG A 147 3.44 4.38 -11.51
CA ARG A 147 3.15 4.85 -12.86
C ARG A 147 4.17 5.88 -13.34
N ILE A 148 4.76 6.62 -12.41
CA ILE A 148 5.69 7.72 -12.67
C ILE A 148 6.89 7.64 -11.71
N GLY A 149 8.10 7.90 -12.21
CA GLY A 149 9.31 7.96 -11.40
C GLY A 149 9.49 9.32 -10.72
N PHE A 150 9.92 9.33 -9.45
CA PHE A 150 10.28 10.55 -8.73
C PHE A 150 11.77 10.53 -8.31
N PRO A 151 12.46 11.67 -8.34
CA PRO A 151 13.85 11.75 -7.93
C PRO A 151 14.00 11.36 -6.45
N LEU A 152 15.16 10.80 -6.11
CA LEU A 152 15.51 10.35 -4.75
C LEU A 152 14.56 9.31 -4.15
N SER A 153 13.81 8.60 -4.99
CA SER A 153 12.87 7.55 -4.56
C SER A 153 12.95 6.30 -5.45
N SER A 154 14.08 6.11 -6.13
CA SER A 154 14.28 5.05 -7.12
C SER A 154 13.86 3.66 -6.62
N ALA A 155 14.29 3.28 -5.40
CA ALA A 155 13.91 2.00 -4.80
C ALA A 155 12.39 1.87 -4.54
N TYR A 156 11.73 2.97 -4.14
CA TYR A 156 10.28 3.00 -3.94
C TYR A 156 9.55 2.88 -5.28
N CYS A 157 9.93 3.68 -6.27
CA CYS A 157 9.36 3.61 -7.62
C CYS A 157 9.51 2.21 -8.22
N ILE A 158 10.71 1.62 -8.20
CA ILE A 158 10.94 0.26 -8.71
C ILE A 158 9.98 -0.74 -8.04
N SER A 159 9.80 -0.63 -6.72
CA SER A 159 8.89 -1.53 -6.00
C SER A 159 7.44 -1.37 -6.46
N LYS A 160 6.96 -0.13 -6.64
CA LYS A 160 5.56 0.15 -7.04
C LYS A 160 5.30 -0.16 -8.52
N PHE A 161 6.24 0.13 -9.41
CA PHE A 161 6.16 -0.35 -10.81
C PHE A 161 6.15 -1.88 -10.87
N GLY A 162 6.93 -2.54 -10.01
CA GLY A 162 6.90 -3.99 -9.87
C GLY A 162 5.53 -4.52 -9.46
N ILE A 163 4.83 -3.83 -8.54
CA ILE A 163 3.47 -4.17 -8.13
C ILE A 163 2.45 -3.99 -9.27
N GLU A 164 2.57 -2.93 -10.07
CA GLU A 164 1.74 -2.74 -11.27
C GLU A 164 1.90 -3.90 -12.26
N GLY A 165 3.15 -4.23 -12.61
CA GLY A 165 3.46 -5.32 -13.54
C GLY A 165 3.00 -6.69 -13.02
N LEU A 166 3.29 -6.97 -11.74
CA LEU A 166 2.84 -8.19 -11.06
C LEU A 166 1.31 -8.32 -11.09
N SER A 167 0.59 -7.27 -10.76
CA SER A 167 -0.88 -7.31 -10.66
C SER A 167 -1.52 -7.51 -12.03
N GLN A 168 -0.95 -6.90 -13.06
CA GLN A 168 -1.36 -7.13 -14.44
C GLN A 168 -1.16 -8.60 -14.86
N ALA A 169 -0.01 -9.19 -14.54
CA ALA A 169 0.25 -10.60 -14.83
C ALA A 169 -0.73 -11.51 -14.08
N LEU A 170 -0.86 -11.32 -12.75
CA LEU A 170 -1.74 -12.11 -11.91
C LEU A 170 -3.20 -12.04 -12.35
N ARG A 171 -3.72 -10.87 -12.76
CA ARG A 171 -5.10 -10.76 -13.26
C ARG A 171 -5.37 -11.75 -14.41
N ARG A 172 -4.42 -11.92 -15.33
CA ARG A 172 -4.56 -12.84 -16.48
C ARG A 172 -4.41 -14.30 -16.06
N GLU A 173 -3.50 -14.59 -15.14
CA GLU A 173 -3.30 -15.95 -14.60
C GLU A 173 -4.51 -16.45 -13.80
N LEU A 174 -5.18 -15.54 -13.09
CA LEU A 174 -6.16 -15.84 -12.06
C LEU A 174 -7.62 -15.67 -12.51
N MET A 175 -7.88 -14.98 -13.62
CA MET A 175 -9.22 -14.84 -14.19
C MET A 175 -9.90 -16.21 -14.44
N PRO A 176 -9.23 -17.25 -15.00
CA PRO A 176 -9.83 -18.58 -15.16
C PRO A 176 -10.06 -19.33 -13.84
N LYS A 177 -9.62 -18.76 -12.71
CA LYS A 177 -9.74 -19.31 -11.35
C LYS A 177 -10.74 -18.54 -10.49
N ASN A 178 -11.49 -17.61 -11.08
CA ASN A 178 -12.47 -16.75 -10.40
C ASN A 178 -11.85 -15.95 -9.24
N ILE A 179 -10.58 -15.57 -9.38
CA ILE A 179 -9.88 -14.71 -8.42
C ILE A 179 -9.60 -13.38 -9.10
N ASN A 180 -10.16 -12.31 -8.54
CA ASN A 180 -9.98 -10.96 -9.06
C ASN A 180 -8.73 -10.32 -8.46
N VAL A 181 -8.10 -9.46 -9.25
CA VAL A 181 -6.94 -8.67 -8.86
C VAL A 181 -7.17 -7.24 -9.27
N CYS A 182 -6.97 -6.31 -8.34
CA CYS A 182 -7.06 -4.87 -8.57
C CYS A 182 -5.99 -4.10 -7.79
N LEU A 183 -5.82 -2.84 -8.16
CA LEU A 183 -4.82 -1.92 -7.63
C LEU A 183 -5.50 -0.69 -7.04
N ILE A 184 -4.94 -0.20 -5.94
CA ILE A 184 -5.20 1.16 -5.47
C ILE A 184 -3.99 2.03 -5.84
N GLU A 185 -4.20 3.04 -6.67
CA GLU A 185 -3.19 4.02 -7.08
C GLU A 185 -3.37 5.29 -6.26
N ALA A 186 -2.82 5.29 -5.03
CA ALA A 186 -2.94 6.42 -4.13
C ALA A 186 -1.89 7.51 -4.39
N GLY A 187 -2.33 8.75 -4.23
CA GLY A 187 -1.48 9.93 -4.12
C GLY A 187 -0.94 10.08 -2.70
N VAL A 188 -0.90 11.31 -2.20
CA VAL A 188 -0.48 11.62 -0.84
C VAL A 188 -1.64 11.35 0.13
N VAL A 189 -1.39 10.53 1.15
CA VAL A 189 -2.39 10.16 2.17
C VAL A 189 -1.91 10.58 3.56
N ASP A 190 -2.77 11.25 4.35
CA ASP A 190 -2.47 11.66 5.72
C ASP A 190 -2.25 10.45 6.62
N THR A 191 -0.97 10.08 6.72
CA THR A 191 -0.46 8.95 7.47
C THR A 191 0.91 9.31 8.03
N LYS A 192 1.45 8.47 8.89
CA LYS A 192 2.84 8.59 9.34
C LYS A 192 3.87 8.13 8.28
N PHE A 193 3.47 7.87 7.03
CA PHE A 193 4.33 7.27 6.00
C PHE A 193 5.58 8.11 5.71
N PHE A 194 5.42 9.38 5.32
CA PHE A 194 6.54 10.28 5.04
C PHE A 194 7.31 10.68 6.30
N VAL A 195 6.61 10.80 7.43
CA VAL A 195 7.24 11.05 8.75
C VAL A 195 8.18 9.91 9.14
N ASN A 196 7.83 8.67 8.81
CA ASN A 196 8.64 7.49 9.10
C ASN A 196 9.67 7.14 8.00
N THR A 197 9.71 7.91 6.91
CA THR A 197 10.65 7.69 5.80
C THR A 197 12.03 8.18 6.22
N PRO A 198 13.03 7.30 6.40
CA PRO A 198 14.40 7.74 6.70
C PRO A 198 15.07 8.29 5.43
N ASP A 199 16.12 9.09 5.62
CA ASP A 199 17.10 9.36 4.57
C ASP A 199 18.07 8.18 4.46
N ALA A 200 18.54 7.88 3.24
CA ALA A 200 19.65 6.96 3.02
C ALA A 200 20.88 7.45 3.78
N ILE A 201 21.61 6.55 4.44
CA ILE A 201 22.69 6.96 5.35
C ILE A 201 23.77 7.79 4.62
N ALA A 202 24.14 7.39 3.41
CA ALA A 202 25.19 8.05 2.62
C ALA A 202 24.80 9.43 2.11
N SER A 203 23.49 9.72 1.97
CA SER A 203 22.98 10.98 1.42
C SER A 203 23.44 12.22 2.18
N LYS A 204 23.82 12.10 3.46
CA LYS A 204 24.31 13.23 4.27
C LYS A 204 25.64 13.80 3.80
N HIS A 205 26.43 13.01 3.08
CA HIS A 205 27.81 13.34 2.70
C HIS A 205 28.09 13.10 1.21
N SER A 206 27.05 12.89 0.40
CA SER A 206 27.18 12.57 -1.01
C SER A 206 26.98 13.78 -1.93
N ALA A 207 27.17 13.53 -3.23
CA ALA A 207 26.87 14.49 -4.30
C ALA A 207 25.39 14.91 -4.35
N TYR A 208 24.48 14.14 -3.74
CA TYR A 208 23.03 14.40 -3.72
C TYR A 208 22.53 14.98 -2.38
N SER A 209 23.45 15.46 -1.53
CA SER A 209 23.13 15.87 -0.16
C SER A 209 22.21 17.09 -0.08
N GLU A 210 22.36 18.06 -0.99
CA GLU A 210 21.50 19.25 -1.03
C GLU A 210 20.12 18.91 -1.62
N GLU A 211 20.07 18.10 -2.68
CA GLU A 211 18.84 17.61 -3.29
C GLU A 211 18.02 16.81 -2.26
N THR A 212 18.68 15.97 -1.47
CA THR A 212 18.03 15.21 -0.39
C THR A 212 17.45 16.12 0.68
N LYS A 213 18.18 17.17 1.10
CA LYS A 213 17.65 18.17 2.05
C LYS A 213 16.46 18.93 1.48
N VAL A 214 16.50 19.31 0.20
CA VAL A 214 15.38 19.98 -0.47
C VAL A 214 14.17 19.06 -0.54
N MET A 215 14.34 17.82 -1.00
CA MET A 215 13.24 16.86 -1.08
C MET A 215 12.66 16.53 0.30
N ARG A 216 13.48 16.42 1.33
CA ARG A 216 13.02 16.24 2.72
C ARG A 216 12.12 17.41 3.17
N LYS A 217 12.47 18.65 2.79
CA LYS A 217 11.61 19.82 3.04
C LYS A 217 10.28 19.72 2.28
N VAL A 218 10.32 19.33 1.00
CA VAL A 218 9.11 19.09 0.19
C VAL A 218 8.18 18.06 0.86
N LEU A 219 8.71 16.91 1.26
CA LEU A 219 7.92 15.88 1.96
C LEU A 219 7.32 16.40 3.28
N ASN A 220 8.07 17.20 4.04
CA ASN A 220 7.56 17.80 5.27
C ASN A 220 6.47 18.86 5.00
N ASN A 221 6.63 19.66 3.94
CA ASN A 221 5.64 20.66 3.52
C ASN A 221 4.35 19.98 3.04
N LEU A 222 4.47 18.90 2.26
CA LEU A 222 3.32 18.06 1.88
C LEU A 222 2.53 17.60 3.11
N MET A 223 3.21 17.03 4.11
CA MET A 223 2.56 16.56 5.33
C MET A 223 1.92 17.68 6.16
N LYS A 224 2.50 18.88 6.16
CA LYS A 224 1.90 20.05 6.82
C LYS A 224 0.66 20.53 6.05
N ASN A 225 0.78 20.65 4.74
CA ASN A 225 -0.26 21.18 3.87
C ASN A 225 -1.49 20.28 3.81
N ILE A 226 -1.34 18.96 3.85
CA ILE A 226 -2.50 18.04 3.92
C ILE A 226 -3.33 18.27 5.18
N LYS A 227 -2.67 18.55 6.32
CA LYS A 227 -3.37 18.84 7.58
C LYS A 227 -4.09 20.18 7.57
N GLU A 228 -3.59 21.13 6.80
CA GLU A 228 -4.11 22.51 6.72
C GLU A 228 -5.10 22.72 5.55
N LYS A 229 -4.99 21.91 4.49
CA LYS A 229 -5.78 22.01 3.26
C LYS A 229 -6.25 20.62 2.85
N GLU A 230 -7.53 20.34 3.07
CA GLU A 230 -8.16 19.06 2.70
C GLU A 230 -8.08 18.74 1.19
N SER A 231 -7.74 19.70 0.34
CA SER A 231 -7.66 19.52 -1.12
C SER A 231 -6.36 18.88 -1.63
N LEU A 232 -5.32 18.72 -0.80
CA LEU A 232 -3.97 18.30 -1.24
C LEU A 232 -3.62 16.83 -0.96
N GLY A 233 -4.53 16.07 -0.36
CA GLY A 233 -4.32 14.64 -0.12
C GLY A 233 -5.54 14.00 0.50
N SER A 234 -5.55 12.67 0.53
CA SER A 234 -6.65 11.89 1.11
C SER A 234 -6.39 11.55 2.58
N LYS A 235 -7.45 11.31 3.34
CA LYS A 235 -7.37 10.69 4.67
C LYS A 235 -7.26 9.18 4.53
N SER A 236 -6.75 8.52 5.57
CA SER A 236 -6.75 7.05 5.64
C SER A 236 -8.16 6.45 5.56
N SER A 237 -9.19 7.21 6.00
CA SER A 237 -10.60 6.85 5.88
C SER A 237 -11.07 6.79 4.43
N ASP A 238 -10.65 7.72 3.58
CA ASP A 238 -11.08 7.77 2.18
C ASP A 238 -10.60 6.51 1.44
N VAL A 239 -9.37 6.08 1.76
CA VAL A 239 -8.81 4.83 1.22
C VAL A 239 -9.55 3.61 1.77
N SER A 240 -9.87 3.58 3.07
CA SER A 240 -10.56 2.42 3.67
C SER A 240 -12.01 2.28 3.18
N GLU A 241 -12.69 3.40 2.94
CA GLU A 241 -14.02 3.44 2.32
C GLU A 241 -13.96 2.95 0.87
N LYS A 242 -12.95 3.38 0.11
CA LYS A 242 -12.74 2.86 -1.24
C LYS A 242 -12.42 1.37 -1.26
N VAL A 243 -11.61 0.86 -0.32
CA VAL A 243 -11.38 -0.59 -0.18
C VAL A 243 -12.70 -1.33 0.07
N LEU A 244 -13.57 -0.79 0.93
CA LEU A 244 -14.89 -1.39 1.17
C LEU A 244 -15.78 -1.39 -0.09
N GLU A 245 -15.74 -0.32 -0.88
CA GLU A 245 -16.42 -0.25 -2.19
C GLU A 245 -15.89 -1.31 -3.15
N ILE A 246 -14.56 -1.40 -3.31
CA ILE A 246 -13.88 -2.41 -4.14
C ILE A 246 -14.31 -3.82 -3.72
N ILE A 247 -14.40 -4.08 -2.42
CA ILE A 247 -14.84 -5.38 -1.88
C ILE A 247 -16.30 -5.67 -2.24
N LYS A 248 -17.19 -4.67 -2.15
CA LYS A 248 -18.62 -4.81 -2.47
C LYS A 248 -18.86 -5.08 -3.95
N GLU A 249 -18.06 -4.51 -4.84
CA GLU A 249 -18.13 -4.79 -6.28
C GLU A 249 -17.17 -5.89 -6.75
N ASN A 250 -16.51 -6.57 -5.82
CA ASN A 250 -15.58 -7.66 -6.07
C ASN A 250 -14.42 -7.29 -7.03
N GLY A 251 -13.86 -6.08 -6.90
CA GLY A 251 -12.73 -5.62 -7.73
C GLY A 251 -13.08 -5.54 -9.22
N LYS A 252 -14.27 -5.00 -9.51
CA LYS A 252 -14.82 -4.84 -10.86
C LYS A 252 -13.82 -4.18 -11.81
N GLU A 253 -13.22 -3.08 -11.39
CA GLU A 253 -12.19 -2.38 -12.13
C GLU A 253 -10.78 -2.88 -11.77
N PHE A 254 -9.83 -2.68 -12.68
CA PHE A 254 -8.44 -3.07 -12.40
C PHE A 254 -7.71 -2.01 -11.56
N ARG A 255 -8.02 -0.73 -11.73
CA ARG A 255 -7.33 0.40 -11.09
C ARG A 255 -8.33 1.32 -10.41
N TYR A 256 -7.97 1.73 -9.20
CA TYR A 256 -8.70 2.68 -8.39
C TYR A 256 -7.76 3.79 -7.94
N SER A 257 -7.83 4.95 -8.61
CA SER A 257 -7.11 6.15 -8.19
C SER A 257 -7.76 6.75 -6.95
N ILE A 258 -6.95 7.20 -5.99
CA ILE A 258 -7.46 7.84 -4.77
C ILE A 258 -6.65 9.10 -4.49
N GLY A 259 -7.36 10.22 -4.41
CA GLY A 259 -6.81 11.56 -4.20
C GLY A 259 -6.83 12.39 -5.48
N ASN A 260 -7.24 13.65 -5.36
CA ASN A 260 -7.26 14.59 -6.50
C ASN A 260 -5.87 14.77 -7.12
N ASP A 261 -4.83 14.70 -6.30
CA ASP A 261 -3.44 14.73 -6.71
C ASP A 261 -3.07 13.49 -7.55
N ALA A 262 -3.52 12.31 -7.13
CA ALA A 262 -3.32 11.08 -7.87
C ALA A 262 -4.01 11.12 -9.24
N GLU A 263 -5.28 11.52 -9.25
CA GLU A 263 -6.08 11.64 -10.47
C GLU A 263 -5.46 12.67 -11.44
N ALA A 264 -5.03 13.83 -10.93
CA ALA A 264 -4.37 14.85 -11.75
C ALA A 264 -3.05 14.36 -12.35
N MET A 265 -2.21 13.66 -11.57
CA MET A 265 -0.95 13.10 -12.06
C MET A 265 -1.16 12.00 -13.09
N ILE A 266 -2.13 11.11 -12.87
CA ILE A 266 -2.45 10.02 -13.80
C ILE A 266 -3.04 10.57 -15.09
N ALA A 267 -3.95 11.55 -15.02
CA ALA A 267 -4.50 12.21 -16.20
C ALA A 267 -3.41 12.94 -17.00
N ALA A 268 -2.47 13.60 -16.32
CA ALA A 268 -1.32 14.22 -16.97
C ALA A 268 -0.46 13.18 -17.70
N LEU A 269 -0.15 12.05 -17.06
CA LEU A 269 0.59 10.93 -17.67
C LEU A 269 -0.10 10.41 -18.94
N GLU A 270 -1.41 10.15 -18.85
CA GLU A 270 -2.20 9.65 -19.98
C GLU A 270 -2.24 10.64 -21.15
N SER A 271 -2.32 11.94 -20.86
CA SER A 271 -2.27 12.98 -21.89
C SER A 271 -0.92 13.08 -22.61
N CYS A 272 0.16 12.61 -21.97
CA CYS A 272 1.51 12.66 -22.55
C CYS A 272 1.74 11.58 -23.61
N ASN A 273 0.93 10.51 -23.69
CA ASN A 273 1.10 9.42 -24.68
C ASN A 273 2.54 8.89 -24.76
N ASP A 274 3.13 8.55 -23.60
CA ASP A 274 4.53 8.07 -23.48
C ASP A 274 5.62 9.08 -23.92
N ASP A 275 5.28 10.35 -24.12
CA ASP A 275 6.24 11.44 -24.39
C ASP A 275 6.91 11.92 -23.09
N GLN A 276 8.14 11.47 -22.86
CA GLN A 276 8.87 11.78 -21.63
C GLN A 276 9.12 13.29 -21.43
N SER A 277 9.32 14.05 -22.51
CA SER A 277 9.55 15.50 -22.38
C SER A 277 8.29 16.22 -21.89
N LYS A 278 7.11 15.79 -22.35
CA LYS A 278 5.83 16.32 -21.83
C LYS A 278 5.59 15.89 -20.39
N MET A 279 5.91 14.64 -20.04
CA MET A 279 5.80 14.15 -18.67
C MET A 279 6.67 14.97 -17.72
N ASP A 280 7.95 15.20 -18.07
CA ASP A 280 8.87 15.97 -17.24
C ASP A 280 8.34 17.39 -17.00
N VAL A 281 7.79 18.05 -18.02
CA VAL A 281 7.16 19.38 -17.87
C VAL A 281 5.93 19.33 -16.96
N ALA A 282 5.05 18.35 -17.15
CA ALA A 282 3.83 18.21 -16.36
C ALA A 282 4.13 17.92 -14.88
N ILE A 283 5.02 16.96 -14.61
CA ILE A 283 5.43 16.58 -13.26
C ILE A 283 6.11 17.75 -12.56
N ASN A 284 7.03 18.45 -13.25
CA ASN A 284 7.69 19.62 -12.66
C ASN A 284 6.71 20.74 -12.31
N ASN A 285 5.64 20.93 -13.09
CA ASN A 285 4.61 21.91 -12.77
C ASN A 285 3.79 21.52 -11.54
N ILE A 286 3.42 20.24 -11.41
CA ILE A 286 2.70 19.75 -10.23
C ILE A 286 3.60 19.80 -8.98
N MET A 287 4.87 19.39 -9.11
CA MET A 287 5.82 19.41 -7.99
C MET A 287 6.10 20.82 -7.45
N LYS A 288 5.93 21.89 -8.25
CA LYS A 288 6.03 23.27 -7.74
C LYS A 288 4.95 23.62 -6.73
N GLU A 289 3.79 22.96 -6.80
CA GLU A 289 2.72 23.15 -5.80
C GLU A 289 3.07 22.50 -4.45
N TRP A 290 4.07 21.62 -4.43
CA TRP A 290 4.53 20.88 -3.25
C TRP A 290 5.72 21.54 -2.54
N MET A 291 6.39 22.52 -3.18
CA MET A 291 7.51 23.28 -2.63
C MET A 291 7.03 24.40 -1.71
#